data_AF-A0A6P2F981-F1
#
_entry.id   AF-A0A6P2F981-F1
#
_cell.length_a   1.000
_cell.length_b   1.000
_cell.length_c   1.000
_cell.angle_alpha   90.00
_cell.angle_beta   90.00
_cell.angle_gamma   90.00
#
_symmetry.space_group_name_H-M   'P 1'
#
loop_
_entity.id
_entity.type
_entity.pdbx_description
1 polymer ?
#
loop_
_entity_poly.entity_id
_entity_poly.type
_entity_poly.pdbx_seq_one_letter_code
_entity_poly.pdbx_strand_id
1 'polypeptide(L)'
;MIEKKFGIEECKYMGFSQGQYWNGWECPYFTLEVAQQVANDFSQFDDKLIYDEKSDSFIYRTEDYPEGEFDTFSPVIIDGKRLYPIGAFSWCWEAE
;
A
#
# COMPACT_ATOMS: atom_id res chain seq x y z
N MET A 1 -12.92 -3.41 -11.13
CA MET A 1 -11.46 -3.34 -10.88
C MET A 1 -10.65 -3.64 -12.15
N ILE A 2 -9.51 -2.99 -12.38
CA ILE A 2 -8.55 -3.32 -13.45
C ILE A 2 -7.23 -3.76 -12.82
N GLU A 3 -6.70 -4.92 -13.22
CA GLU A 3 -5.38 -5.39 -12.79
C GLU A 3 -4.29 -4.69 -13.60
N LYS A 4 -3.24 -4.20 -12.93
CA LYS A 4 -2.12 -3.48 -13.55
C LYS A 4 -0.88 -3.50 -12.64
N LYS A 5 0.25 -3.04 -13.16
CA LYS A 5 1.47 -2.92 -12.36
C LYS A 5 1.54 -1.54 -11.72
N PHE A 6 1.94 -1.51 -10.46
CA PHE A 6 2.23 -0.29 -9.71
C PHE A 6 3.68 -0.32 -9.27
N GLY A 7 4.40 0.75 -9.59
CA GLY A 7 5.80 0.95 -9.27
C GLY A 7 5.98 2.00 -8.18
N ILE A 8 6.93 1.75 -7.29
CA ILE A 8 7.44 2.73 -6.34
C ILE A 8 8.95 2.46 -6.22
N GLU A 9 9.75 3.51 -6.32
CA GLU A 9 11.21 3.39 -6.45
C GLU A 9 11.61 2.45 -7.59
N GLU A 10 12.41 1.41 -7.32
CA GLU A 10 12.82 0.39 -8.31
C GLU A 10 11.92 -0.86 -8.29
N CYS A 11 10.94 -0.92 -7.40
CA CYS A 11 10.09 -2.08 -7.18
C CYS A 11 8.77 -1.98 -7.95
N LYS A 12 8.23 -3.13 -8.38
CA LYS A 12 6.96 -3.22 -9.13
C LYS A 12 6.10 -4.36 -8.61
N TYR A 13 4.82 -4.07 -8.42
CA TYR A 13 3.86 -4.99 -7.81
C TYR A 13 2.60 -5.12 -8.65
N MET A 14 2.01 -6.30 -8.68
CA MET A 14 0.71 -6.50 -9.31
C MET A 14 -0.39 -6.03 -8.37
N GLY A 15 -1.23 -5.11 -8.82
CA GLY A 15 -2.31 -4.56 -8.01
C GLY A 15 -3.56 -4.28 -8.83
N PHE A 16 -4.54 -3.69 -8.18
CA PHE A 16 -5.80 -3.32 -8.79
C PHE A 16 -6.04 -1.82 -8.70
N SER A 17 -6.59 -1.27 -9.78
CA SER A 17 -7.12 0.08 -9.83
C SER A 17 -8.65 0.09 -9.76
N GLN A 18 -9.17 1.11 -9.06
CA GLN A 18 -10.58 1.54 -9.07
C GLN A 18 -10.81 2.82 -9.91
N GLY A 19 -9.80 3.28 -10.65
CA GLY A 19 -9.84 4.56 -11.38
C GLY A 19 -9.80 5.77 -10.47
N GLN A 20 -9.27 5.60 -9.25
CA GLN A 20 -9.11 6.67 -8.27
C GLN A 20 -7.70 7.24 -8.33
N TYR A 21 -7.61 8.55 -8.14
CA TYR A 21 -6.36 9.29 -8.22
C TYR A 21 -6.21 10.23 -7.03
N TRP A 22 -4.97 10.44 -6.60
CA TRP A 22 -4.57 11.42 -5.60
C TRP A 22 -3.35 12.18 -6.12
N ASN A 23 -3.46 13.51 -6.24
CA ASN A 23 -2.41 14.37 -6.82
C ASN A 23 -1.90 13.91 -8.21
N GLY A 24 -2.79 13.29 -9.01
CA GLY A 24 -2.46 12.77 -10.34
C GLY A 24 -1.91 11.34 -10.36
N TRP A 25 -1.63 10.76 -9.20
CA TRP A 25 -1.15 9.39 -9.03
C TRP A 25 -2.31 8.44 -8.80
N GLU A 26 -2.28 7.27 -9.45
CA GLU A 26 -3.35 6.29 -9.32
C GLU A 26 -3.25 5.54 -7.98
N CYS A 27 -4.40 5.32 -7.32
CA CYS A 27 -4.45 4.70 -6.00
C CYS A 27 -4.56 3.16 -6.13
N PRO A 28 -3.53 2.39 -5.73
CA PRO A 28 -3.53 0.94 -5.87
C PRO A 28 -4.24 0.22 -4.73
N TYR A 29 -4.66 -1.01 -5.03
CA TYR A 29 -5.21 -1.97 -4.08
C TYR A 29 -4.54 -3.32 -4.28
N PHE A 30 -3.94 -3.89 -3.24
CA PHE A 30 -3.14 -5.11 -3.32
C PHE A 30 -3.79 -6.29 -2.59
N THR A 31 -3.53 -7.52 -3.03
CA THR A 31 -3.87 -8.71 -2.21
C THR A 31 -3.00 -8.75 -0.95
N LEU A 32 -3.36 -9.57 0.05
CA LEU A 32 -2.51 -9.75 1.24
C LEU A 32 -1.10 -10.21 0.84
N GLU A 33 -1.00 -11.15 -0.09
CA GLU A 33 0.28 -11.68 -0.58
C GLU A 33 1.16 -10.57 -1.15
N VAL A 34 0.61 -9.72 -2.03
CA VAL A 34 1.38 -8.63 -2.64
C VAL A 34 1.68 -7.53 -1.63
N ALA A 35 0.73 -7.18 -0.76
CA ALA A 35 0.96 -6.20 0.32
C ALA A 35 2.09 -6.65 1.26
N GLN A 36 2.20 -7.96 1.52
CA GLN A 36 3.31 -8.53 2.29
C GLN A 36 4.64 -8.44 1.54
N GLN A 37 4.64 -8.59 0.21
CA GLN A 37 5.83 -8.36 -0.62
C GLN A 37 6.28 -6.90 -0.53
N VAL A 38 5.35 -5.94 -0.71
CA VAL A 38 5.64 -4.51 -0.52
C VAL A 38 6.24 -4.24 0.86
N ALA A 39 5.63 -4.79 1.91
CA ALA A 39 6.13 -4.62 3.29
C ALA A 39 7.54 -5.19 3.50
N ASN A 40 7.83 -6.36 2.91
CA ASN A 40 9.15 -6.97 3.01
C ASN A 40 10.22 -6.16 2.27
N ASP A 41 9.90 -5.62 1.10
CA ASP A 41 10.85 -4.81 0.33
C ASP A 41 11.10 -3.46 1.02
N PHE A 42 10.06 -2.84 1.58
CA PHE A 42 10.18 -1.60 2.36
C PHE A 42 10.94 -1.80 3.68
N SER A 43 10.99 -3.03 4.23
CA SER A 43 11.69 -3.30 5.49
C SER A 43 13.21 -3.09 5.43
N GLN A 44 13.76 -2.86 4.24
CA GLN A 44 15.18 -2.56 4.02
C GLN A 44 15.56 -1.10 4.29
N PHE A 45 14.58 -0.22 4.51
CA PHE A 45 14.79 1.20 4.80
C PHE A 45 14.59 1.50 6.29
N ASP A 46 14.99 2.70 6.70
CA ASP A 46 14.75 3.18 8.07
C ASP A 46 13.24 3.28 8.35
N ASP A 47 12.46 3.63 7.33
CA ASP A 47 11.00 3.54 7.34
C ASP A 47 10.52 2.12 7.10
N LYS A 48 9.46 1.70 7.81
CA LYS A 48 8.98 0.32 7.77
C LYS A 48 7.47 0.26 7.58
N LEU A 49 7.05 -0.54 6.61
CA LEU A 49 5.67 -0.97 6.47
C LEU A 49 5.50 -2.31 7.21
N ILE A 50 4.72 -2.33 8.30
CA ILE A 50 4.58 -3.49 9.18
C ILE A 50 3.14 -3.98 9.16
N TYR A 51 2.94 -5.28 8.92
CA TYR A 51 1.62 -5.90 9.07
C TYR A 51 1.31 -6.15 10.54
N ASP A 52 0.19 -5.61 11.03
CA ASP A 52 -0.37 -5.90 12.36
C ASP A 52 -1.53 -6.89 12.24
N GLU A 53 -1.29 -8.13 12.62
CA GLU A 53 -2.30 -9.20 12.58
C GLU A 53 -3.52 -8.89 13.47
N LYS A 54 -3.35 -8.10 14.53
CA LYS A 54 -4.43 -7.80 15.48
C LYS A 54 -5.46 -6.86 14.88
N SER A 55 -5.01 -5.78 14.23
CA SER A 55 -5.88 -4.84 13.53
C SER A 55 -6.12 -5.19 12.07
N ASP A 56 -5.45 -6.24 11.57
CA ASP A 56 -5.52 -6.65 10.17
C ASP A 56 -5.20 -5.46 9.24
N SER A 57 -4.06 -4.82 9.44
CA SER A 57 -3.70 -3.59 8.73
C SER A 57 -2.20 -3.50 8.54
N PHE A 58 -1.77 -2.73 7.53
CA PHE A 58 -0.37 -2.37 7.38
C PHE A 58 -0.14 -0.98 7.96
N ILE A 59 0.89 -0.83 8.79
CA ILE A 59 1.22 0.41 9.48
C ILE A 59 2.57 0.89 8.96
N TYR A 60 2.63 2.07 8.36
CA TYR A 60 3.86 2.70 7.92
C TYR A 60 4.46 3.54 9.05
N ARG A 61 5.60 3.09 9.56
CA ARG A 61 6.35 3.75 10.63
C ARG A 61 7.57 4.43 10.04
N THR A 62 7.69 5.73 10.29
CA THR A 62 8.80 6.58 9.88
C THR A 62 9.19 7.48 11.05
N GLU A 63 10.45 7.92 11.10
CA GLU A 63 10.91 8.93 12.08
C GLU A 63 10.36 10.34 11.76
N ASP A 64 9.88 10.56 10.53
CA ASP A 64 9.33 11.84 10.09
C ASP A 64 7.98 12.15 10.75
N TYR A 65 7.28 11.14 11.28
CA TYR A 65 5.98 11.29 11.92
C TYR A 65 6.08 11.16 13.45
N PRO A 66 5.33 11.98 14.21
CA PRO A 66 5.20 11.78 15.66
C PRO A 66 4.72 10.36 15.99
N GLU A 67 5.21 9.78 17.09
CA GLU A 67 4.74 8.48 17.56
C GLU A 67 3.20 8.47 17.70
N GLY A 68 2.55 7.53 17.00
CA GLY A 68 1.10 7.37 17.04
C GLY A 68 0.33 8.06 15.89
N GLU A 69 1.01 8.82 15.03
CA GLU A 69 0.45 9.43 13.81
C GLU A 69 0.88 8.69 12.54
N PHE A 70 1.03 7.37 12.64
CA PHE A 70 1.43 6.51 11.52
C PHE A 70 0.29 6.26 10.54
N ASP A 71 0.61 6.25 9.24
CA ASP A 71 -0.35 5.83 8.22
C ASP A 71 -0.73 4.36 8.43
N THR A 72 -2.03 4.09 8.45
CA THR A 72 -2.59 2.76 8.61
C THR A 72 -3.45 2.41 7.40
N PHE A 73 -3.12 1.31 6.73
CA PHE A 73 -3.80 0.80 5.55
C PHE A 73 -4.60 -0.44 5.90
N SER A 74 -5.84 -0.23 6.36
CA SER A 74 -6.79 -1.32 6.62
C SER A 74 -7.41 -1.85 5.32
N PRO A 75 -7.74 -3.15 5.25
CA PRO A 75 -8.29 -3.74 4.04
C PRO A 75 -9.69 -3.23 3.75
N VAL A 76 -10.01 -3.23 2.47
CA VAL A 76 -11.35 -2.98 1.94
C VAL A 76 -11.81 -4.19 1.14
N ILE A 77 -13.14 -4.38 1.07
CA ILE A 77 -13.74 -5.38 0.19
C ILE A 77 -14.17 -4.71 -1.10
N ILE A 78 -13.56 -5.10 -2.22
CA ILE A 78 -13.90 -4.61 -3.55
C ILE A 78 -14.15 -5.81 -4.47
N ASP A 79 -15.31 -5.85 -5.13
CA ASP A 79 -15.72 -6.96 -6.01
C ASP A 79 -15.57 -8.34 -5.34
N GLY A 80 -15.85 -8.41 -4.03
CA GLY A 80 -15.75 -9.63 -3.21
C GLY A 80 -14.32 -10.01 -2.78
N LYS A 81 -13.31 -9.20 -3.14
CA LYS A 81 -11.90 -9.43 -2.77
C LYS A 81 -11.49 -8.52 -1.62
N ARG A 82 -10.76 -9.07 -0.66
CA ARG A 82 -10.09 -8.33 0.41
C ARG A 82 -8.78 -7.78 -0.10
N LEU A 83 -8.68 -6.45 -0.19
CA LEU A 83 -7.54 -5.74 -0.75
C LEU A 83 -7.03 -4.65 0.18
N TYR A 84 -5.73 -4.40 0.18
CA TYR A 84 -5.05 -3.43 1.03
C TYR A 84 -4.65 -2.20 0.20
N PRO A 85 -5.08 -1.01 0.61
CA PRO A 85 -4.82 0.24 -0.12
C PRO A 85 -3.44 0.81 0.26
N ILE A 86 -2.37 0.02 0.13
CA ILE A 86 -1.03 0.41 0.59
C ILE A 86 -0.57 1.69 -0.13
N GLY A 87 -0.36 2.77 0.62
CA GLY A 87 0.03 4.07 0.09
C GLY A 87 -1.04 4.75 -0.78
N ALA A 88 -2.23 4.19 -0.95
CA ALA A 88 -3.30 4.87 -1.67
C ALA A 88 -3.65 6.17 -0.93
N PHE A 89 -3.75 7.28 -1.66
CA PHE A 89 -3.97 8.63 -1.11
C PHE A 89 -2.86 9.15 -0.17
N SER A 90 -1.68 8.53 -0.17
CA SER A 90 -0.53 8.95 0.65
C SER A 90 0.78 8.96 -0.17
N TRP A 91 1.00 7.92 -0.98
CA TRP A 91 2.23 7.72 -1.75
C TRP A 91 2.01 7.94 -3.24
N CYS A 92 3.10 8.17 -3.97
CA CYS A 92 3.11 8.35 -5.41
C CYS A 92 3.44 7.02 -6.11
N TRP A 93 2.43 6.35 -6.68
CA TRP A 93 2.58 5.08 -7.38
C TRP A 93 2.54 5.25 -8.90
N GLU A 94 3.63 4.88 -9.59
CA GLU A 94 3.67 4.83 -11.06
C GLU A 94 2.81 3.67 -11.57
N ALA A 95 1.79 3.95 -12.37
CA ALA A 95 0.92 2.91 -12.93
C ALA A 95 1.32 2.57 -14.38
N GLU A 96 1.52 1.28 -14.66
CA GLU A 96 1.85 0.73 -15.99
C GLU A 96 0.79 -0.26 -16.51
#